data_AF-A0A7Y3GPG0-F1
#
_entry.id   AF-A0A7Y3GPG0-F1
#
_cell.length_a   1.000
_cell.length_b   1.000
_cell.length_c   1.000
_cell.angle_alpha   90.00
_cell.angle_beta   90.00
_cell.angle_gamma   90.00
#
_symmetry.space_group_name_H-M   'P 1'
#
loop_
_entity.id
_entity.type
_entity.pdbx_description
1 polymer ?
#
loop_
_entity_poly.entity_id
_entity_poly.type
_entity_poly.pdbx_seq_one_letter_code
_entity_poly.pdbx_strand_id
1 'polypeptide(L)' 'MSFKEIVSDWFKKWEEGDFINLPISDEFEHTSPFGTISGKETYLELVKKNRDKFLNQSFTLHDSFYG' A
#
# COMPACT_ATOMS: atom_id res chain seq x y z
N MET A 1 -14.36 0.14 -9.80
CA MET A 1 -12.99 0.05 -10.33
C MET A 1 -12.69 -1.41 -10.62
N SER A 2 -11.99 -1.67 -11.71
CA SER A 2 -11.32 -2.93 -12.00
C SER A 2 -10.13 -3.13 -11.05
N PHE A 3 -9.67 -4.37 -10.92
CA PHE A 3 -8.49 -4.69 -10.12
C PHE A 3 -7.24 -3.93 -10.58
N LYS A 4 -7.06 -3.78 -11.89
CA LYS A 4 -5.95 -2.98 -12.47
C LYS A 4 -5.98 -1.52 -12.02
N GLU A 5 -7.17 -0.91 -11.98
CA GLU A 5 -7.34 0.47 -11.50
C GLU A 5 -7.01 0.59 -10.01
N ILE A 6 -7.43 -0.37 -9.19
CA ILE A 6 -7.12 -0.39 -7.74
C ILE A 6 -5.62 -0.51 -7.50
N VAL A 7 -4.94 -1.41 -8.20
CA VAL A 7 -3.49 -1.60 -8.09
C VAL A 7 -2.76 -0.33 -8.54
N SER A 8 -3.18 0.28 -9.65
CA SER A 8 -2.58 1.52 -10.14
C SER A 8 -2.78 2.68 -9.16
N ASP A 9 -3.97 2.81 -8.57
CA ASP A 9 -4.27 3.84 -7.57
C ASP A 9 -3.46 3.65 -6.29
N TRP A 10 -3.24 2.39 -5.88
CA TRP A 10 -2.39 2.05 -4.74
C TRP A 10 -0.94 2.54 -4.94
N PHE A 11 -0.33 2.22 -6.09
CA PHE A 11 1.04 2.66 -6.38
C PHE A 11 1.14 4.18 -6.46
N LYS A 12 0.20 4.82 -7.15
CA LYS A 12 0.17 6.28 -7.28
C LYS A 12 0.12 6.98 -5.92
N LYS A 13 -0.76 6.52 -5.02
CA LYS A 13 -0.89 7.10 -3.67
C LYS A 13 0.37 6.91 -2.84
N TRP A 14 1.08 5.80 -3.02
CA TRP A 14 2.37 5.61 -2.38
C TRP A 14 3.43 6.60 -2.88
N GLU A 15 3.51 6.82 -4.20
CA GLU A 15 4.45 7.78 -4.78
C GLU A 15 4.14 9.23 -4.40
N GLU A 16 2.86 9.59 -4.30
CA GLU A 16 2.39 10.92 -3.85
C GLU A 16 2.49 11.09 -2.32
N GLY A 17 2.77 10.01 -1.59
CA GLY A 17 2.80 10.00 -0.13
C GLY A 17 1.43 10.11 0.53
N ASP A 18 0.35 9.88 -0.22
CA ASP A 18 -1.03 9.81 0.26
C ASP A 18 -1.40 8.42 0.80
N PHE A 19 -0.62 7.95 1.77
CA PHE A 19 -0.85 6.64 2.38
C PHE A 19 -2.17 6.58 3.18
N ILE A 20 -2.74 7.73 3.56
CA ILE A 20 -3.99 7.80 4.34
C ILE A 20 -5.19 7.34 3.50
N ASN A 21 -5.19 7.67 2.21
CA ASN A 21 -6.32 7.36 1.31
C ASN A 21 -6.11 6.09 0.48
N LEU A 22 -5.23 5.18 0.87
CA LEU A 22 -5.00 3.93 0.12
C LEU A 22 -6.32 3.17 -0.15
N PRO A 23 -6.49 2.57 -1.34
CA PRO A 23 -7.72 1.86 -1.73
C PRO A 23 -7.77 0.46 -1.09
N ILE A 24 -7.70 0.39 0.23
CA ILE A 24 -7.70 -0.84 1.03
C ILE A 24 -8.94 -0.92 1.91
N SER A 25 -9.47 -2.13 2.08
CA SER A 25 -10.61 -2.43 2.96
C SER A 25 -10.22 -2.39 4.43
N ASP A 26 -11.20 -2.32 5.32
CA ASP A 26 -10.94 -2.34 6.77
C ASP A 26 -10.30 -3.66 7.22
N GLU A 27 -10.62 -4.77 6.55
CA GLU A 27 -10.08 -6.11 6.75
C GLU A 27 -8.76 -6.35 5.97
N PHE A 28 -8.11 -5.31 5.48
CA PHE A 28 -6.87 -5.45 4.71
C PHE A 28 -5.79 -6.19 5.50
N GLU A 29 -5.10 -7.10 4.83
CA GLU A 29 -3.95 -7.82 5.38
C GLU A 29 -2.71 -7.61 4.52
N HIS A 30 -1.59 -7.36 5.19
CA HIS A 30 -0.28 -7.25 4.55
C HIS A 30 0.70 -8.23 5.18
N THR A 31 1.13 -9.23 4.40
CA THR A 31 2.11 -10.22 4.84
C THR A 31 3.49 -9.88 4.28
N SER A 32 4.47 -9.83 5.18
CA SER A 32 5.89 -9.66 4.87
C SER A 32 6.70 -10.79 5.52
N PRO A 33 8.00 -10.94 5.22
CA PRO A 33 8.88 -11.88 5.94
C PRO A 33 8.93 -11.66 7.46
N PHE A 34 8.52 -10.50 7.94
CA PHE A 34 8.53 -10.13 9.36
C PHE A 34 7.19 -10.41 10.06
N GLY A 35 6.20 -10.93 9.33
CA GLY A 35 4.87 -11.24 9.84
C GLY A 35 3.74 -10.59 9.04
N THR A 36 2.52 -10.83 9.50
CA THR A 36 1.28 -10.33 8.89
C THR A 36 0.70 -9.19 9.73
N ILE A 37 0.36 -8.10 9.06
CA ILE A 37 -0.39 -6.99 9.61
C ILE A 37 -1.84 -7.18 9.17
N SER A 38 -2.75 -7.34 10.13
CA SER A 38 -4.19 -7.39 9.85
C SER A 38 -4.85 -6.09 10.28
N GLY A 39 -5.74 -5.60 9.43
CA GLY A 39 -6.51 -4.39 9.63
C GLY A 39 -5.87 -3.14 9.02
N LYS A 40 -6.70 -2.34 8.36
CA LYS A 40 -6.32 -1.05 7.76
C LYS A 40 -5.68 -0.10 8.76
N GLU A 41 -6.31 0.07 9.93
CA GLU A 41 -5.83 1.01 10.95
C GLU A 41 -4.41 0.66 11.43
N THR A 42 -4.18 -0.62 11.74
CA THR A 42 -2.87 -1.13 12.15
C THR A 42 -1.81 -0.86 11.08
N TYR A 43 -2.15 -1.11 9.82
CA TYR A 43 -1.26 -0.85 8.69
C TYR A 43 -0.91 0.63 8.56
N LEU A 44 -1.92 1.51 8.57
CA LEU A 44 -1.72 2.95 8.43
C LEU A 44 -0.91 3.55 9.59
N GLU A 45 -1.14 3.10 10.83
CA GLU A 45 -0.37 3.54 11.99
C GLU A 45 1.10 3.09 11.92
N LEU A 46 1.36 1.87 11.41
CA LEU A 46 2.71 1.39 11.19
C LEU A 46 3.44 2.20 10.11
N VAL A 47 2.76 2.50 9.00
CA VAL A 47 3.29 3.36 7.94
C VAL A 47 3.59 4.75 8.47
N LYS A 48 2.67 5.34 9.22
CA LYS A 48 2.83 6.67 9.84
C LYS A 48 4.03 6.73 10.79
N LYS A 49 4.24 5.71 11.61
CA LYS A 49 5.40 5.60 12.52
C LYS A 49 6.74 5.43 11.80
N ASN A 50 6.71 5.02 10.54
CA ASN A 50 7.90 4.76 9.72
C ASN A 50 7.90 5.63 8.46
N ARG A 51 7.16 6.75 8.46
CA ARG A 51 6.94 7.62 7.31
C ARG A 51 8.25 7.99 6.61
N ASP A 52 9.28 8.26 7.40
CA ASP A 52 10.62 8.66 6.97
C ASP A 52 11.32 7.57 6.13
N LYS A 53 10.93 6.31 6.30
CA LYS A 53 11.48 5.16 5.57
C LYS A 53 10.72 4.86 4.27
N PHE A 54 9.48 5.35 4.14
CA PHE A 54 8.57 4.94 3.09
C PHE A 54 8.24 6.05 2.08
N LEU A 55 8.36 7.33 2.45
CA LEU A 55 8.03 8.44 1.56
C LEU A 55 9.16 8.85 0.63
N ASN A 56 8.79 9.47 -0.50
CA ASN A 56 9.68 9.90 -1.60
C ASN A 56 10.41 8.76 -2.33
N GLN A 57 9.86 7.56 -2.30
CA GLN A 57 10.30 6.44 -3.13
C GLN A 57 9.40 6.33 -4.36
N SER A 58 9.99 5.98 -5.50
CA SER A 58 9.25 5.70 -6.74
C SER A 58 9.25 4.20 -7.00
N PHE A 59 8.17 3.70 -7.60
CA PHE A 59 8.04 2.28 -7.93
C PHE A 59 8.29 2.10 -9.43
N THR A 60 9.17 1.15 -9.77
CA THR A 60 9.27 0.65 -11.15
C THR A 60 8.53 -0.66 -11.23
N LEU A 61 7.35 -0.68 -11.86
CA LEU A 61 6.63 -1.92 -12.13
C LEU A 61 7.33 -2.68 -13.25
N HIS A 62 7.90 -3.84 -12.93
CA HIS A 62 8.56 -4.70 -13.92
C HIS A 62 7.57 -5.63 -14.62
N ASP A 63 6.66 -6.23 -13.85
CA ASP A 63 5.66 -7.17 -14.33
C ASP A 63 4.35 -6.98 -13.56
N SER A 64 3.23 -7.33 -14.21
CA SER A 64 1.90 -7.30 -13.59
C SER A 64 1.09 -8.51 -14.03
N PHE A 65 0.65 -9.32 -13.07
CA PHE A 65 -0.22 -10.46 -13.31
C PHE A 65 -1.62 -10.13 -12.80
N TYR A 66 -2.59 -10.15 -13.71
CA TYR A 66 -4.00 -9.96 -13.42
C TYR A 66 -4.71 -11.26 -13.78
N GLY A 67 -5.23 -11.95 -12.77
CA GLY A 67 -6.01 -13.18 -12.93
C GLY A 67 -7.41 -12.92 -13.46
#